data_AF-A0A5B7BYX5-F1
#
_entry.id   AF-A0A5B7BYX5-F1
#
_cell.length_a   1.000
_cell.length_b   1.000
_cell.length_c   1.000
_cell.angle_alpha   90.00
_cell.angle_beta   90.00
_cell.angle_gamma   90.00
#
_symmetry.space_group_name_H-M   'P 1'
#
loop_
_entity.id
_entity.type
_entity.pdbx_description
1 polymer ?
#
loop_
_entity_poly.entity_id
_entity_poly.type
_entity_poly.pdbx_seq_one_letter_code
_entity_poly.pdbx_strand_id
1 'polypeptide(L)'
;QHFSFLCISGAFHWFPFTIIAYATMIASSSFTPTSFAIPLAIAYLAHGLILSLLTCTVTHFLARGSETKQTHLRTWLRHRITIACHLRFAKLLSGTEAFCIYLRLLGTKVGKHCSIRAINPVSDPGLISIGDGVHLGDFSRIIAGFYSSSGFICGKVEVQDNSVIGSQSLVLPGSIVQKDVIL
;
A
#
# COMPACT_ATOMS: atom_id res chain seq x y z
N GLN A 1 -20.64 -34.80 -21.98
CA GLN A 1 -20.78 -35.02 -20.52
C GLN A 1 -19.49 -35.59 -19.91
N HIS A 2 -18.89 -36.66 -20.46
CA HIS A 2 -17.65 -37.26 -19.93
C HIS A 2 -16.40 -36.34 -19.90
N PHE A 3 -16.24 -35.45 -20.89
CA PHE A 3 -15.10 -34.52 -20.94
C PHE A 3 -15.15 -33.46 -19.83
N SER A 4 -16.34 -32.88 -19.57
CA SER A 4 -16.54 -31.91 -18.49
C SER A 4 -16.30 -32.54 -17.11
N PHE A 5 -16.72 -33.80 -16.91
CA PHE A 5 -16.42 -34.55 -15.70
C PHE A 5 -14.90 -34.78 -15.51
N LEU A 6 -14.18 -35.11 -16.58
CA LEU A 6 -12.72 -35.29 -16.54
C LEU A 6 -11.98 -33.98 -16.19
N CYS A 7 -12.44 -32.84 -16.74
CA CYS A 7 -11.89 -31.52 -16.43
C CYS A 7 -12.15 -31.11 -14.97
N ILE A 8 -13.35 -31.37 -14.44
CA ILE A 8 -13.68 -31.08 -13.03
C ILE A 8 -12.87 -32.00 -12.11
N SER A 9 -12.80 -33.30 -12.41
CA SER A 9 -11.99 -34.24 -11.63
C SER A 9 -10.50 -33.84 -11.65
N GLY A 10 -9.95 -33.45 -12.80
CA GLY A 10 -8.59 -32.94 -12.92
C GLY A 10 -8.37 -31.61 -12.18
N ALA A 11 -9.37 -30.72 -12.16
CA ALA A 11 -9.27 -29.43 -11.47
C ALA A 11 -9.37 -29.55 -9.94
N PHE A 12 -9.99 -30.61 -9.39
CA PHE A 12 -10.26 -30.74 -7.96
C PHE A 12 -9.65 -31.98 -7.28
N HIS A 13 -8.98 -32.88 -7.99
CA HIS A 13 -8.37 -34.08 -7.38
C HIS A 13 -7.32 -33.79 -6.30
N TRP A 14 -6.66 -32.63 -6.35
CA TRP A 14 -5.67 -32.19 -5.37
C TRP A 14 -6.31 -31.61 -4.10
N PHE A 15 -7.59 -31.23 -4.14
CA PHE A 15 -8.29 -30.57 -3.03
C PHE A 15 -8.53 -31.51 -1.83
N PRO A 16 -8.99 -32.76 -2.01
CA PRO A 16 -9.07 -33.72 -0.91
C PRO A 16 -7.68 -34.03 -0.33
N PHE A 17 -6.66 -34.12 -1.18
CA PHE A 17 -5.30 -34.38 -0.75
C PHE A 17 -4.73 -33.23 0.09
N THR A 18 -4.94 -31.97 -0.32
CA THR A 18 -4.50 -30.81 0.48
C THR A 18 -5.27 -30.72 1.79
N ILE A 19 -6.58 -30.97 1.81
CA ILE A 19 -7.37 -31.00 3.06
C ILE A 19 -6.85 -32.06 4.02
N ILE A 20 -6.61 -33.29 3.54
CA ILE A 20 -6.08 -34.38 4.36
C ILE A 20 -4.67 -34.03 4.85
N ALA A 21 -3.81 -33.50 3.99
CA ALA A 21 -2.45 -33.10 4.36
C ALA A 21 -2.45 -32.00 5.43
N TYR A 22 -3.29 -30.97 5.31
CA TYR A 22 -3.41 -29.93 6.34
C TYR A 22 -4.01 -30.48 7.64
N ALA A 23 -5.01 -31.35 7.56
CA ALA A 23 -5.62 -31.98 8.73
C ALA A 23 -4.63 -32.88 9.49
N THR A 24 -3.81 -33.66 8.77
CA THR A 24 -2.75 -34.47 9.39
C THR A 24 -1.63 -33.61 9.94
N MET A 25 -1.26 -32.51 9.28
CA MET A 25 -0.27 -31.55 9.81
C MET A 25 -0.74 -30.90 11.11
N ILE A 26 -2.02 -30.51 11.19
CA ILE A 26 -2.63 -29.94 12.40
C ILE A 26 -2.71 -31.00 13.51
N ALA A 27 -3.17 -32.21 13.19
CA ALA A 27 -3.34 -33.29 14.16
C ALA A 27 -2.01 -33.85 14.69
N SER A 28 -0.94 -33.78 13.91
CA SER A 28 0.40 -34.22 14.31
C SER A 28 1.25 -33.13 14.95
N SER A 29 0.82 -31.86 14.87
CA SER A 29 1.55 -30.76 15.51
C SER A 29 1.28 -30.71 17.02
N SER A 30 2.33 -30.72 17.83
CA SER A 30 2.25 -30.62 19.28
C SER A 30 2.01 -29.18 19.78
N PHE A 31 1.85 -28.21 18.87
CA PHE A 31 1.68 -26.81 19.22
C PHE A 31 0.20 -26.49 19.41
N THR A 32 -0.13 -25.79 20.50
CA THR A 32 -1.45 -25.17 20.61
C THR A 32 -1.60 -24.06 19.57
N PRO A 33 -2.81 -23.81 19.03
CA PRO A 33 -3.02 -22.79 17.99
C PRO A 33 -2.49 -21.40 18.38
N THR A 34 -2.56 -21.04 19.67
CA THR A 34 -2.07 -19.77 20.19
C THR A 34 -0.55 -19.67 20.17
N SER A 35 0.15 -20.76 20.54
CA SER A 35 1.61 -20.84 20.47
C SER A 35 2.15 -20.74 19.05
N PHE A 36 1.35 -21.08 18.03
CA PHE A 36 1.70 -20.87 16.63
C PHE A 36 1.33 -19.47 16.12
N ALA A 37 0.14 -18.98 16.49
CA ALA A 37 -0.38 -17.70 16.01
C ALA A 37 0.45 -16.49 16.48
N ILE A 38 0.90 -16.49 17.73
CA ILE A 38 1.65 -15.36 18.30
C ILE A 38 3.01 -15.15 17.59
N PRO A 39 3.89 -16.17 17.48
CA PRO A 39 5.14 -16.02 16.75
C PRO A 39 4.94 -15.69 15.27
N LEU A 40 3.92 -16.25 14.62
CA LEU A 40 3.61 -15.94 13.24
C LEU A 40 3.22 -14.46 13.06
N ALA A 41 2.36 -13.95 13.95
CA ALA A 41 1.97 -12.54 13.95
C ALA A 41 3.17 -11.63 14.18
N ILE A 42 4.04 -11.96 15.16
CA ILE A 42 5.26 -11.21 15.45
C ILE A 42 6.22 -11.24 14.25
N ALA A 43 6.46 -12.41 13.66
CA ALA A 43 7.33 -12.56 12.50
C ALA A 43 6.81 -11.78 11.30
N TYR A 44 5.50 -11.77 11.08
CA TYR A 44 4.86 -11.03 10.00
C TYR A 44 4.93 -9.51 10.22
N LEU A 45 4.69 -9.03 11.45
CA LEU A 45 4.88 -7.63 11.81
C LEU A 45 6.34 -7.19 11.66
N ALA A 46 7.29 -8.00 12.13
CA ALA A 46 8.72 -7.74 11.99
C ALA A 46 9.14 -7.69 10.51
N HIS A 47 8.69 -8.65 9.70
CA HIS A 47 8.92 -8.66 8.25
C HIS A 47 8.39 -7.39 7.59
N GLY A 48 7.18 -6.98 7.94
CA GLY A 48 6.56 -5.76 7.44
C GLY A 48 7.31 -4.49 7.80
N LEU A 49 7.75 -4.38 9.06
CA LEU A 49 8.52 -3.24 9.54
C LEU A 49 9.90 -3.17 8.85
N ILE A 50 10.59 -4.31 8.72
CA ILE A 50 11.86 -4.40 7.98
C ILE A 50 11.65 -4.00 6.51
N LEU A 51 10.61 -4.52 5.87
CA LEU A 51 10.29 -4.20 4.47
C LEU A 51 9.99 -2.71 4.29
N SER A 52 9.26 -2.10 5.23
CA SER A 52 8.95 -0.67 5.24
C SER A 52 10.20 0.19 5.41
N LEU A 53 11.05 -0.13 6.39
CA LEU A 53 12.32 0.57 6.61
C LEU A 53 13.25 0.45 5.41
N LEU A 54 13.43 -0.76 4.87
CA LEU A 54 14.24 -1.01 3.68
C LEU A 54 13.69 -0.23 2.47
N THR A 55 12.37 -0.21 2.29
CA THR A 55 11.75 0.56 1.21
C THR A 55 12.02 2.05 1.40
N CYS A 56 11.86 2.58 2.60
CA CYS A 56 12.15 3.98 2.91
C CYS A 56 13.62 4.34 2.63
N THR A 57 14.57 3.51 3.07
CA THR A 57 16.01 3.78 2.88
C THR A 57 16.39 3.71 1.41
N VAL A 58 15.91 2.69 0.68
CA VAL A 58 16.17 2.53 -0.75
C VAL A 58 15.55 3.68 -1.54
N THR A 59 14.29 4.03 -1.29
CA THR A 59 13.63 5.14 -1.99
C THR A 59 14.29 6.49 -1.70
N HIS A 60 14.72 6.74 -0.47
CA HIS A 60 15.47 7.94 -0.09
C HIS A 60 16.86 7.98 -0.77
N PHE A 61 17.57 6.86 -0.83
CA PHE A 61 18.85 6.76 -1.54
C PHE A 61 18.69 7.01 -3.04
N LEU A 62 17.65 6.43 -3.66
CA LEU A 62 17.33 6.65 -5.07
C LEU A 62 16.96 8.12 -5.35
N ALA A 63 16.36 8.83 -4.39
CA ALA A 63 16.03 10.25 -4.52
C ALA A 63 17.26 11.18 -4.43
N ARG A 64 18.28 10.82 -3.62
CA ARG A 64 19.44 11.68 -3.34
C ARG A 64 20.45 11.81 -4.48
N GLY A 65 20.46 10.86 -5.44
CA GLY A 65 21.48 10.77 -6.49
C GLY A 65 21.12 11.36 -7.86
N SER A 66 20.23 12.36 -7.92
CA SER A 66 19.67 12.87 -9.18
C SER A 66 20.40 14.10 -9.73
N GLU A 67 21.58 13.88 -10.31
CA GLU A 67 22.20 14.78 -11.29
C GLU A 67 22.04 14.16 -12.70
N THR A 68 20.96 14.56 -13.37
CA THR A 68 20.91 14.89 -14.80
C THR A 68 20.76 13.83 -15.91
N LYS A 69 20.96 12.49 -15.78
CA LYS A 69 20.72 11.59 -16.97
C LYS A 69 20.28 10.12 -16.80
N GLN A 70 19.90 9.65 -15.61
CA GLN A 70 19.38 8.27 -15.39
C GLN A 70 18.02 8.21 -14.66
N THR A 71 17.07 9.08 -15.01
CA THR A 71 15.85 9.30 -14.21
C THR A 71 14.73 8.27 -14.43
N HIS A 72 14.48 7.78 -15.67
CA HIS A 72 13.28 6.95 -15.93
C HIS A 72 13.32 5.58 -15.23
N LEU A 73 14.40 4.81 -15.36
CA LEU A 73 14.52 3.49 -14.72
C LEU A 73 14.52 3.57 -13.20
N ARG A 74 15.21 4.57 -12.61
CA ARG A 74 15.24 4.78 -11.16
C ARG A 74 13.86 5.18 -10.63
N THR A 75 13.18 6.10 -11.31
CA THR A 75 11.82 6.52 -10.97
C THR A 75 10.86 5.34 -11.07
N TRP A 76 10.91 4.58 -12.17
CA TRP A 76 10.12 3.36 -12.34
C TRP A 76 10.39 2.34 -11.22
N LEU A 77 11.66 2.09 -10.88
CA LEU A 77 12.02 1.14 -9.84
C LEU A 77 11.52 1.60 -8.46
N ARG A 78 11.68 2.90 -8.15
CA ARG A 78 11.15 3.53 -6.94
C ARG A 78 9.64 3.33 -6.84
N HIS A 79 8.90 3.58 -7.93
CA HIS A 79 7.45 3.34 -7.99
C HIS A 79 7.11 1.88 -7.73
N ARG A 80 7.82 0.94 -8.37
CA ARG A 80 7.58 -0.50 -8.20
C ARG A 80 7.83 -0.97 -6.77
N ILE A 81 8.92 -0.55 -6.15
CA ILE A 81 9.24 -0.91 -4.76
C ILE A 81 8.18 -0.35 -3.80
N THR A 82 7.81 0.93 -3.97
CA THR A 82 6.81 1.58 -3.13
C THR A 82 5.44 0.90 -3.24
N ILE A 83 5.00 0.61 -4.47
CA ILE A 83 3.76 -0.12 -4.74
C ILE A 83 3.79 -1.52 -4.08
N ALA A 84 4.89 -2.26 -4.24
CA ALA A 84 5.03 -3.59 -3.66
C ALA A 84 5.00 -3.57 -2.12
N CYS A 85 5.67 -2.61 -1.49
CA CYS A 85 5.65 -2.42 -0.04
C CYS A 85 4.24 -2.09 0.47
N HIS A 86 3.53 -1.20 -0.22
CA HIS A 86 2.17 -0.81 0.15
C HIS A 86 1.19 -1.98 0.12
N LEU A 87 1.22 -2.75 -0.96
CA LEU A 87 0.37 -3.93 -1.16
C LEU A 87 0.65 -5.04 -0.14
N ARG A 88 1.92 -5.24 0.23
CA ARG A 88 2.33 -6.32 1.13
C ARG A 88 2.12 -6.01 2.61
N PHE A 89 2.33 -4.75 3.02
CA PHE A 89 2.32 -4.41 4.45
C PHE A 89 1.61 -3.10 4.78
N ALA A 90 1.91 -2.00 4.07
CA ALA A 90 1.43 -0.68 4.53
C ALA A 90 -0.11 -0.57 4.57
N LYS A 91 -0.82 -1.33 3.72
CA LYS A 91 -2.29 -1.43 3.77
C LYS A 91 -2.83 -1.87 5.14
N LEU A 92 -2.08 -2.66 5.91
CA LEU A 92 -2.48 -3.13 7.25
C LEU A 92 -2.41 -2.03 8.31
N LEU A 93 -1.58 -1.02 8.10
CA LEU A 93 -1.47 0.14 8.99
C LEU A 93 -2.60 1.15 8.75
N SER A 94 -3.40 0.94 7.71
CA SER A 94 -4.40 1.90 7.29
C SER A 94 -5.43 2.21 8.39
N GLY A 95 -5.83 3.47 8.50
CA GLY A 95 -6.68 3.97 9.58
C GLY A 95 -5.94 4.23 10.90
N THR A 96 -4.63 3.95 10.97
CA THR A 96 -3.80 4.24 12.16
C THR A 96 -2.78 5.34 11.88
N GLU A 97 -2.28 5.97 12.95
CA GLU A 97 -1.21 6.97 12.86
C GLU A 97 0.09 6.39 12.31
N ALA A 98 0.31 5.07 12.42
CA ALA A 98 1.47 4.41 11.84
C ALA A 98 1.51 4.55 10.31
N PHE A 99 0.35 4.62 9.65
CA PHE A 99 0.29 4.87 8.22
C PHE A 99 0.64 6.32 7.86
N CYS A 100 0.25 7.29 8.68
CA CYS A 100 0.69 8.68 8.54
C CYS A 100 2.21 8.81 8.70
N ILE A 101 2.79 8.13 9.69
CA ILE A 101 4.25 8.06 9.88
C ILE A 101 4.93 7.44 8.65
N TYR A 102 4.40 6.34 8.13
CA TYR A 102 4.91 5.69 6.91
C TYR A 102 4.92 6.64 5.71
N LEU A 103 3.83 7.37 5.48
CA LEU A 103 3.75 8.34 4.38
C LEU A 103 4.75 9.50 4.56
N ARG A 104 4.95 9.98 5.79
CA ARG A 104 5.98 10.98 6.12
C ARG A 104 7.38 10.47 5.83
N LEU A 105 7.69 9.23 6.20
CA LEU A 105 8.97 8.59 5.92
C LEU A 105 9.22 8.44 4.41
N LEU A 106 8.18 8.15 3.63
CA LEU A 106 8.27 8.14 2.16
C LEU A 106 8.49 9.53 1.54
N GLY A 107 8.32 10.61 2.30
CA GLY A 107 8.51 12.00 1.86
C GLY A 107 7.23 12.77 1.59
N THR A 108 6.06 12.23 1.94
CA THR A 108 4.78 12.95 1.89
C THR A 108 4.71 13.94 3.03
N LYS A 109 4.23 15.15 2.79
CA LYS A 109 3.93 16.08 3.88
C LYS A 109 2.57 15.71 4.44
N VAL A 110 2.53 15.18 5.66
CA VAL A 110 1.28 14.80 6.35
C VAL A 110 1.24 15.48 7.71
N GLY A 111 0.17 16.23 7.95
CA GLY A 111 -0.12 16.89 9.21
C GLY A 111 -0.37 15.95 10.39
N LYS A 112 -0.81 16.55 11.50
CA LYS A 112 -1.19 15.88 12.74
C LYS A 112 -2.67 15.50 12.70
N HIS A 113 -3.05 14.51 13.51
CA HIS A 113 -4.44 14.07 13.69
C HIS A 113 -5.15 13.68 12.38
N CYS A 114 -4.39 13.23 11.39
CA CYS A 114 -4.93 12.76 10.13
C CYS A 114 -5.41 11.32 10.25
N SER A 115 -6.49 10.98 9.56
CA SER A 115 -7.00 9.61 9.48
C SER A 115 -7.07 9.19 8.02
N ILE A 116 -6.21 8.26 7.61
CA ILE A 116 -6.04 7.88 6.21
C ILE A 116 -6.37 6.41 6.01
N ARG A 117 -7.47 6.15 5.30
CA ARG A 117 -8.08 4.82 5.17
C ARG A 117 -8.06 4.29 3.74
N ALA A 118 -7.55 3.08 3.59
CA ALA A 118 -7.50 2.24 2.41
C ALA A 118 -7.13 2.93 1.09
N ILE A 119 -6.15 3.85 1.10
CA ILE A 119 -5.75 4.58 -0.11
C ILE A 119 -4.90 3.72 -1.07
N ASN A 120 -4.81 4.18 -2.32
CA ASN A 120 -3.87 3.64 -3.30
C ASN A 120 -2.40 3.78 -2.85
N PRO A 121 -1.48 2.96 -3.38
CA PRO A 121 -0.07 3.22 -3.22
C PRO A 121 0.30 4.61 -3.73
N VAL A 122 0.99 5.38 -2.90
CA VAL A 122 1.47 6.73 -3.24
C VAL A 122 2.75 6.61 -4.07
N SER A 123 2.66 6.92 -5.35
CA SER A 123 3.78 6.83 -6.29
C SER A 123 4.80 7.95 -6.10
N ASP A 124 4.32 9.17 -5.88
CA ASP A 124 5.12 10.39 -5.84
C ASP A 124 4.88 11.16 -4.53
N PRO A 125 5.37 10.63 -3.40
CA PRO A 125 5.10 11.17 -2.06
C PRO A 125 5.50 12.64 -1.92
N GLY A 126 6.63 13.06 -2.50
CA GLY A 126 7.10 14.45 -2.45
C GLY A 126 6.22 15.48 -3.17
N LEU A 127 5.23 15.03 -3.96
CA LEU A 127 4.26 15.91 -4.64
C LEU A 127 2.95 16.06 -3.86
N ILE A 128 2.77 15.33 -2.76
CA ILE A 128 1.52 15.30 -2.00
C ILE A 128 1.71 16.02 -0.66
N SER A 129 0.76 16.91 -0.37
CA SER A 129 0.66 17.61 0.90
C SER A 129 -0.73 17.42 1.50
N ILE A 130 -0.76 16.96 2.74
CA ILE A 130 -1.96 16.71 3.54
C ILE A 130 -1.82 17.54 4.82
N GLY A 131 -2.78 18.44 5.04
CA GLY A 131 -2.87 19.33 6.20
C GLY A 131 -3.26 18.63 7.50
N ASP A 132 -3.41 19.39 8.56
CA ASP A 132 -3.80 18.89 9.88
C ASP A 132 -5.29 18.49 9.92
N GLY A 133 -5.63 17.43 10.63
CA GLY A 133 -7.03 17.01 10.82
C GLY A 133 -7.72 16.46 9.56
N VAL A 134 -6.97 16.16 8.49
CA VAL A 134 -7.54 15.64 7.24
C VAL A 134 -8.03 14.20 7.41
N HIS A 135 -9.22 13.92 6.87
CA HIS A 135 -9.75 12.56 6.74
C HIS A 135 -9.75 12.10 5.28
N LEU A 136 -9.10 10.98 5.01
CA LEU A 136 -9.14 10.28 3.73
C LEU A 136 -9.95 9.00 3.88
N GLY A 137 -11.13 9.00 3.28
CA GLY A 137 -12.10 7.91 3.34
C GLY A 137 -11.64 6.65 2.61
N ASP A 138 -12.39 5.56 2.80
CA ASP A 138 -12.00 4.24 2.27
C ASP A 138 -11.87 4.25 0.76
N PHE A 139 -10.81 3.63 0.25
CA PHE A 139 -10.58 3.48 -1.18
C PHE A 139 -10.48 4.83 -1.93
N SER A 140 -10.33 5.93 -1.21
CA SER A 140 -10.00 7.22 -1.82
C SER A 140 -8.64 7.12 -2.52
N ARG A 141 -8.51 7.84 -3.63
CA ARG A 141 -7.33 7.79 -4.48
C ARG A 141 -6.72 9.17 -4.64
N ILE A 142 -5.48 9.32 -4.21
CA ILE A 142 -4.66 10.50 -4.49
C ILE A 142 -3.63 10.12 -5.56
N ILE A 143 -3.71 10.77 -6.72
CA ILE A 143 -2.79 10.57 -7.84
C ILE A 143 -2.03 11.87 -8.09
N ALA A 144 -0.72 11.88 -7.82
CA ALA A 144 0.16 13.01 -8.13
C ALA A 144 0.83 12.91 -9.51
N GLY A 145 0.77 11.73 -10.16
CA GLY A 145 1.19 11.58 -11.54
C GLY A 145 0.62 10.33 -12.20
N PHE A 146 0.35 10.41 -13.50
CA PHE A 146 -0.14 9.29 -14.30
C PHE A 146 0.30 9.42 -15.76
N TYR A 147 0.28 8.30 -16.49
CA TYR A 147 0.59 8.28 -17.91
C TYR A 147 -0.69 8.50 -18.74
N SER A 148 -0.67 9.50 -19.61
CA SER A 148 -1.68 9.80 -20.60
C SER A 148 -1.16 9.47 -22.01
N SER A 149 -2.04 9.48 -23.01
CA SER A 149 -1.66 9.40 -24.43
C SER A 149 -0.71 10.53 -24.85
N SER A 150 -0.78 11.68 -24.16
CA SER A 150 0.07 12.84 -24.37
C SER A 150 1.39 12.82 -23.58
N GLY A 151 1.70 11.73 -22.86
CA GLY A 151 2.90 11.59 -22.03
C GLY A 151 2.61 11.50 -20.53
N PHE A 152 3.66 11.62 -19.71
CA PHE A 152 3.54 11.58 -18.24
C PHE A 152 3.10 12.94 -17.70
N ILE A 153 1.93 12.97 -17.06
CA ILE A 153 1.38 14.16 -16.39
C ILE A 153 1.66 14.01 -14.90
N CYS A 154 2.32 15.00 -14.30
CA CYS A 154 2.50 15.08 -12.86
C CYS A 154 2.24 16.49 -12.34
N GLY A 155 1.89 16.59 -11.07
CA GLY A 155 1.52 17.85 -10.44
C GLY A 155 1.41 17.69 -8.94
N LYS A 156 1.57 18.80 -8.23
CA LYS A 156 1.36 18.81 -6.78
C LYS A 156 -0.11 18.57 -6.47
N VAL A 157 -0.37 17.84 -5.40
CA VAL A 157 -1.72 17.65 -4.86
C VAL A 157 -1.71 18.14 -3.42
N GLU A 158 -2.64 19.04 -3.10
CA GLU A 158 -2.76 19.63 -1.78
C GLU A 158 -4.15 19.36 -1.21
N VAL A 159 -4.20 18.81 0.00
CA VAL A 159 -5.42 18.69 0.81
C VAL A 159 -5.18 19.49 2.08
N GLN A 160 -5.90 20.60 2.25
CA GLN A 160 -5.71 21.53 3.36
C GLN A 160 -6.40 21.06 4.64
N ASP A 161 -6.17 21.80 5.72
CA ASP A 161 -6.58 21.41 7.07
C ASP A 161 -8.09 21.17 7.20
N ASN A 162 -8.45 20.22 8.07
CA ASN A 162 -9.82 19.83 8.41
C ASN A 162 -10.69 19.40 7.22
N SER A 163 -10.09 19.10 6.07
CA SER A 163 -10.82 18.67 4.89
C SER A 163 -11.05 17.16 4.90
N VAL A 164 -12.15 16.74 4.28
CA VAL A 164 -12.56 15.35 4.19
C VAL A 164 -12.63 14.95 2.73
N ILE A 165 -11.89 13.91 2.37
CA ILE A 165 -12.00 13.24 1.09
C ILE A 165 -12.86 12.00 1.31
N GLY A 166 -14.03 11.97 0.69
CA GLY A 166 -14.98 10.88 0.75
C GLY A 166 -14.42 9.55 0.26
N SER A 167 -15.15 8.49 0.57
CA SER A 167 -14.77 7.15 0.15
C SER A 167 -14.86 7.03 -1.37
N GLN A 168 -13.90 6.34 -2.00
CA GLN A 168 -13.78 6.18 -3.46
C GLN A 168 -13.57 7.47 -4.26
N SER A 169 -13.42 8.63 -3.60
CA SER A 169 -13.12 9.89 -4.26
C SER A 169 -11.74 9.86 -4.93
N LEU A 170 -11.58 10.64 -5.99
CA LEU A 170 -10.36 10.71 -6.80
C LEU A 170 -9.83 12.14 -6.84
N VAL A 171 -8.61 12.34 -6.34
CA VAL A 171 -7.88 13.61 -6.40
C VAL A 171 -6.74 13.48 -7.41
N LEU A 172 -6.78 14.33 -8.44
CA LEU A 172 -5.86 14.29 -9.59
C LEU A 172 -4.72 15.31 -9.47
N PRO A 173 -3.65 15.17 -10.27
CA PRO A 173 -2.50 16.08 -10.23
C PRO A 173 -2.93 17.54 -10.45
N GLY A 174 -2.41 18.46 -9.64
CA GLY A 174 -2.75 19.88 -9.70
C GLY A 174 -3.97 20.28 -8.87
N SER A 175 -4.65 19.34 -8.23
CA SER A 175 -5.81 19.63 -7.38
C SER A 175 -5.42 20.25 -6.05
N ILE A 176 -6.22 21.22 -5.59
CA ILE A 176 -6.14 21.81 -4.25
C ILE A 176 -7.52 21.65 -3.61
N VAL A 177 -7.60 20.82 -2.58
CA VAL A 177 -8.80 20.70 -1.74
C VAL A 177 -8.65 21.71 -0.60
N GLN A 178 -9.48 22.75 -0.66
CA GLN A 178 -9.43 23.86 0.28
C GLN A 178 -9.78 23.42 1.70
N LYS A 179 -9.38 24.24 2.67
CA LYS A 179 -9.65 24.05 4.09
C LYS A 179 -11.16 23.88 4.36
N ASP A 180 -11.51 23.01 5.29
CA ASP A 180 -12.88 22.77 5.75
C ASP A 180 -13.85 22.30 4.64
N VAL A 181 -13.31 21.71 3.55
CA VAL A 181 -14.09 21.16 2.43
C VAL A 181 -14.31 19.66 2.62
N ILE A 182 -15.52 19.20 2.32
CA ILE A 182 -15.90 17.79 2.24
C ILE A 182 -16.18 17.45 0.77
N LEU A 183 -15.43 16.48 0.23
CA LEU A 183 -15.49 16.07 -1.18
C LEU A 183 -16.04 14.66 -1.36
#